data_AF-A0A7S3T690-F1
#
_entry.id   AF-A0A7S3T690-F1
#
_cell.length_a   1.000
_cell.length_b   1.000
_cell.length_c   1.000
_cell.angle_alpha   90.00
_cell.angle_beta   90.00
_cell.angle_gamma   90.00
#
_symmetry.space_group_name_H-M   'P 1'
#
loop_
_entity.id
_entity.type
_entity.pdbx_description
1 polymer ?
#
loop_
_entity_poly.entity_id
_entity_poly.type
_entity_poly.pdbx_seq_one_letter_code
_entity_poly.pdbx_strand_id
1 'polypeptide(L)'
;EGGGEGGGDGGGEGGGDGGEAGCEGGGPRGVWRYYLQAPLLWYDEEEDGSVSGPCRQLSGSAQLAADLGEVGWRWLREACEAAGALPFKTAQLWAGHGGGVTPCHYDALHNFLAQLRGSKRLLLLPPSESYRLYPYPVGHPMDNFAMADLCEPDLRTTPALAAARALEGELHPGEVLWLPRYHWHQVRQAGASDENLSLNFWVGEKGTTEFASTVRSAPLRPPPQPPPRRQGGGEE
;
A
#
# COMPACT_ATOMS: atom_id res chain seq x y z
N GLU A 1 32.91 27.86 -46.72
CA GLU A 1 31.84 28.87 -46.73
C GLU A 1 30.53 28.09 -46.57
N GLY A 2 29.67 28.24 -45.56
CA GLY A 2 29.52 29.19 -44.46
C GLY A 2 28.02 29.27 -44.13
N GLY A 3 27.67 29.13 -42.85
CA GLY A 3 26.35 29.42 -42.25
C GLY A 3 25.31 28.30 -42.37
N GLY A 4 24.66 27.77 -41.33
CA GLY A 4 24.54 28.17 -39.93
C GLY A 4 23.29 29.01 -39.67
N GLU A 5 22.26 28.41 -39.03
CA GLU A 5 21.13 28.96 -38.22
C GLU A 5 20.08 27.83 -38.10
N GLY A 6 19.39 27.49 -37.00
CA GLY A 6 19.20 28.09 -35.68
C GLY A 6 17.71 27.97 -35.30
N GLY A 7 17.40 27.40 -34.11
CA GLY A 7 16.06 27.41 -33.47
C GLY A 7 15.15 26.20 -33.81
N GLY A 8 14.37 25.59 -32.91
CA GLY A 8 13.99 25.94 -31.54
C GLY A 8 12.52 25.54 -31.33
N ASP A 9 12.30 24.62 -30.38
CA ASP A 9 11.11 24.45 -29.51
C ASP A 9 9.69 24.18 -30.09
N GLY A 10 8.87 23.46 -29.32
CA GLY A 10 7.42 23.40 -29.55
C GLY A 10 6.74 22.06 -29.22
N GLY A 11 6.51 21.81 -27.94
CA GLY A 11 5.52 20.83 -27.49
C GLY A 11 4.09 21.18 -27.92
N GLY A 12 3.25 20.17 -28.06
CA GLY A 12 1.85 20.31 -28.44
C GLY A 12 1.05 19.09 -28.04
N GLU A 13 0.48 19.14 -26.83
CA GLU A 13 -0.56 18.24 -26.33
C GLU A 13 -1.81 18.37 -27.20
N GLY A 14 -2.39 17.24 -27.64
CA GLY A 14 -3.66 17.18 -28.36
C GLY A 14 -4.63 16.27 -27.62
N GLY A 15 -5.50 16.88 -26.82
CA GLY A 15 -6.56 16.22 -26.06
C GLY A 15 -7.65 15.61 -26.95
N GLY A 16 -8.25 14.53 -26.44
CA GLY A 16 -9.38 13.84 -27.05
C GLY A 16 -10.32 13.30 -25.96
N ASP A 17 -11.17 14.20 -25.48
CA ASP A 17 -12.56 14.03 -25.04
C ASP A 17 -12.99 12.69 -24.43
N GLY A 18 -13.09 12.66 -23.09
CA GLY A 18 -13.73 11.61 -22.31
C GLY A 18 -14.95 12.19 -21.61
N GLY A 19 -16.13 11.73 -22.03
CA GLY A 19 -17.46 12.22 -21.66
C GLY A 19 -17.69 12.51 -20.17
N GLU A 20 -18.40 13.61 -19.96
CA GLU A 20 -18.91 14.09 -18.68
C GLU A 20 -19.72 13.01 -17.94
N ALA A 21 -19.16 12.47 -16.86
CA ALA A 21 -19.95 11.98 -15.74
C ALA A 21 -20.19 13.18 -14.80
N GLY A 22 -21.42 13.69 -14.80
CA GLY A 22 -21.84 14.81 -13.96
C GLY A 22 -21.72 14.47 -12.48
N CYS A 23 -20.64 14.92 -11.85
CA CYS A 23 -20.53 15.02 -10.40
C CYS A 23 -21.29 16.28 -9.96
N GLU A 24 -22.43 16.13 -9.30
CA GLU A 24 -23.13 17.25 -8.64
C GLU A 24 -22.18 17.89 -7.61
N GLY A 25 -21.64 19.05 -8.00
CA GLY A 25 -20.68 19.83 -7.22
C GLY A 25 -21.36 20.57 -6.08
N GLY A 26 -21.29 19.99 -4.88
CA GLY A 26 -21.68 20.63 -3.63
C GLY A 26 -20.64 20.43 -2.51
N GLY A 27 -19.35 20.36 -2.84
CA GLY A 27 -18.27 20.27 -1.85
C GLY A 27 -17.82 21.66 -1.35
N PRO A 28 -17.47 21.82 -0.05
CA PRO A 28 -17.00 23.10 0.47
C PRO A 28 -15.76 23.58 -0.29
N ARG A 29 -15.77 24.84 -0.73
CA ARG A 29 -14.67 25.49 -1.44
C ARG A 29 -13.42 25.53 -0.55
N GLY A 30 -12.33 24.89 -0.98
CA GLY A 30 -10.98 25.17 -0.45
C GLY A 30 -10.17 23.99 0.11
N VAL A 31 -10.66 22.75 0.11
CA VAL A 31 -9.87 21.60 0.59
C VAL A 31 -9.16 20.92 -0.58
N TRP A 32 -7.84 21.08 -0.67
CA TRP A 32 -7.00 20.35 -1.63
C TRP A 32 -6.96 18.86 -1.25
N ARG A 33 -7.31 17.98 -2.19
CA ARG A 33 -7.12 16.53 -2.04
C ARG A 33 -5.78 16.15 -2.65
N TYR A 34 -5.02 15.32 -1.95
CA TYR A 34 -3.77 14.75 -2.43
C TYR A 34 -3.81 13.23 -2.43
N TYR A 35 -2.99 12.63 -3.29
CA TYR A 35 -2.67 11.21 -3.29
C TYR A 35 -1.18 11.07 -3.63
N LEU A 36 -0.43 10.45 -2.73
CA LEU A 36 1.01 10.33 -2.77
C LEU A 36 1.40 8.86 -2.59
N GLN A 37 2.25 8.39 -3.50
CA GLN A 37 2.99 7.14 -3.37
C GLN A 37 4.47 7.49 -3.28
N ALA A 38 5.11 7.16 -2.16
CA ALA A 38 6.52 7.47 -1.95
C ALA A 38 7.28 6.20 -1.53
N PRO A 39 8.27 5.73 -2.30
CA PRO A 39 9.16 4.68 -1.83
C PRO A 39 9.96 5.22 -0.64
N LEU A 40 9.96 4.48 0.47
CA LEU A 40 10.77 4.80 1.63
C LEU A 40 12.12 4.11 1.46
N LEU A 41 13.19 4.90 1.38
CA LEU A 41 14.55 4.39 1.31
C LEU A 41 14.92 3.72 2.63
N TRP A 42 15.39 2.48 2.54
CA TRP A 42 15.82 1.63 3.65
C TRP A 42 17.35 1.67 3.77
N TYR A 43 17.86 1.83 4.98
CA TYR A 43 19.29 1.72 5.30
C TYR A 43 19.47 0.50 6.23
N ASP A 44 20.32 -0.44 5.83
CA ASP A 44 20.48 -1.72 6.53
C ASP A 44 21.33 -1.59 7.81
N GLU A 45 22.40 -0.81 7.80
CA GLU A 45 23.29 -0.60 8.94
C GLU A 45 23.93 0.79 8.90
N GLU A 46 24.03 1.44 10.05
CA GLU A 46 24.88 2.62 10.23
C GLU A 46 26.34 2.19 10.48
N GLU A 47 27.32 3.04 10.18
CA GLU A 47 28.75 2.76 10.43
C GLU A 47 29.09 2.42 11.89
N ASP A 48 28.19 2.77 12.84
CA ASP A 48 28.32 2.51 14.26
C ASP A 48 27.66 1.19 14.73
N GLY A 49 27.10 0.40 13.80
CA GLY A 49 26.38 -0.84 14.10
C GLY A 49 25.00 -0.63 14.73
N SER A 50 24.50 0.61 14.77
CA SER A 50 23.11 0.88 15.13
C SER A 50 22.18 0.56 13.96
N VAL A 51 21.08 -0.11 14.28
CA VAL A 51 20.06 -0.47 13.29
C VAL A 51 19.14 0.73 13.11
N SER A 52 19.24 1.45 11.99
CA SER A 52 18.27 2.48 11.65
C SER A 52 16.97 1.87 11.08
N GLY A 53 15.83 2.45 11.45
CA GLY A 53 14.57 2.21 10.75
C GLY A 53 14.52 3.01 9.45
N PRO A 54 13.52 2.81 8.58
CA PRO A 54 13.38 3.64 7.39
C PRO A 54 13.24 5.10 7.79
N CYS A 55 13.78 6.00 6.95
CA CYS A 55 13.63 7.45 7.06
C CYS A 55 14.38 8.13 8.22
N ARG A 56 15.72 8.05 8.28
CA ARG A 56 16.49 9.02 9.08
C ARG A 56 16.20 10.44 8.56
N GLN A 57 15.48 11.21 9.39
CA GLN A 57 15.08 12.60 9.21
C GLN A 57 14.22 12.91 7.98
N LEU A 58 12.91 12.71 8.12
CA LEU A 58 11.92 13.54 7.41
C LEU A 58 11.94 14.93 8.03
N SER A 59 12.93 15.74 7.67
CA SER A 59 13.14 17.11 8.18
C SER A 59 11.99 18.07 7.85
N GLY A 60 11.00 17.63 7.06
CA GLY A 60 9.86 18.44 6.61
C GLY A 60 8.53 18.23 7.34
N SER A 61 8.37 17.22 8.22
CA SER A 61 7.09 17.01 8.93
C SER A 61 7.26 16.30 10.27
N ALA A 62 7.05 17.03 11.36
CA ALA A 62 7.06 16.48 12.72
C ALA A 62 5.94 15.45 12.95
N GLN A 63 4.79 15.63 12.30
CA GLN A 63 3.66 14.72 12.43
C GLN A 63 3.92 13.38 11.73
N LEU A 64 4.46 13.40 10.52
CA LEU A 64 4.82 12.17 9.80
C LEU A 64 5.96 11.43 10.53
N ALA A 65 6.92 12.17 11.09
CA ALA A 65 7.97 11.57 11.93
C ALA A 65 7.39 10.91 13.19
N ALA A 66 6.39 11.52 13.83
CA ALA A 66 5.69 10.92 14.96
C ALA A 66 4.92 9.65 14.55
N ASP A 67 4.14 9.71 13.47
CA ASP A 67 3.37 8.58 12.96
C ASP A 67 4.29 7.39 12.56
N LEU A 68 5.42 7.67 11.92
CA LEU A 68 6.42 6.63 11.61
C LEU A 68 7.13 6.11 12.87
N GLY A 69 7.28 6.94 13.91
CA GLY A 69 7.83 6.53 15.20
C GLY A 69 6.92 5.57 15.97
N GLU A 70 5.62 5.58 15.69
CA GLU A 70 4.64 4.65 16.30
C GLU A 70 4.68 3.25 15.66
N VAL A 71 5.26 3.13 14.46
CA VAL A 71 5.41 1.81 13.82
C VAL A 71 6.37 0.96 14.66
N GLY A 72 5.91 -0.23 15.05
CA GLY A 72 6.72 -1.23 15.74
C GLY A 72 7.81 -1.85 14.84
N TRP A 73 8.75 -1.04 14.36
CA TRP A 73 9.78 -1.41 13.37
C TRP A 73 10.57 -2.65 13.73
N ARG A 74 10.90 -2.78 15.02
CA ARG A 74 11.57 -3.96 15.54
C ARG A 74 10.71 -5.20 15.40
N TRP A 75 9.44 -5.13 15.80
CA TRP A 75 8.51 -6.26 15.65
C TRP A 75 8.32 -6.61 14.16
N LEU A 76 8.17 -5.61 13.29
CA LEU A 76 7.99 -5.84 11.86
C LEU A 76 9.21 -6.54 11.25
N ARG A 77 10.43 -6.10 11.62
CA ARG A 77 11.67 -6.75 11.22
C ARG A 77 11.73 -8.19 11.74
N GLU A 78 11.48 -8.40 13.02
CA GLU A 78 11.48 -9.74 13.64
C GLU A 78 10.42 -10.66 12.99
N ALA A 79 9.24 -10.15 12.66
CA ALA A 79 8.20 -10.88 11.93
C ALA A 79 8.64 -11.24 10.51
N CYS A 80 9.34 -10.34 9.81
CA CYS A 80 9.88 -10.60 8.48
C CYS A 80 11.06 -11.58 8.52
N GLU A 81 11.96 -11.48 9.49
CA GLU A 81 13.05 -12.44 9.72
C GLU A 81 12.48 -13.83 9.99
N ALA A 82 11.53 -13.91 10.91
CA ALA A 82 10.88 -15.18 11.26
C ALA A 82 10.02 -15.72 10.11
N ALA A 83 9.63 -14.89 9.16
CA ALA A 83 8.99 -15.29 7.90
C ALA A 83 9.99 -15.69 6.80
N GLY A 84 11.31 -15.60 7.04
CA GLY A 84 12.35 -15.83 6.02
C GLY A 84 12.29 -14.79 4.89
N ALA A 85 11.89 -13.57 5.23
CA ALA A 85 11.43 -12.57 4.29
C ALA A 85 12.33 -11.33 4.22
N LEU A 86 13.42 -11.31 4.98
CA LEU A 86 14.45 -10.31 4.83
C LEU A 86 15.45 -10.66 3.70
N PRO A 87 16.08 -9.65 3.08
CA PRO A 87 15.81 -8.21 3.28
C PRO A 87 14.48 -7.77 2.65
N PHE A 88 13.90 -6.66 3.15
CA PHE A 88 12.78 -6.01 2.46
C PHE A 88 13.19 -5.68 1.03
N LYS A 89 12.35 -6.00 0.04
CA LYS A 89 12.62 -5.56 -1.33
C LYS A 89 12.24 -4.08 -1.49
N THR A 90 11.15 -3.65 -0.86
CA THR A 90 10.70 -2.26 -0.92
C THR A 90 9.75 -1.93 0.23
N ALA A 91 9.85 -0.70 0.75
CA ALA A 91 8.85 -0.10 1.63
C ALA A 91 8.18 1.08 0.90
N GLN A 92 6.86 1.18 0.94
CA GLN A 92 6.14 2.26 0.25
C GLN A 92 5.09 2.91 1.12
N LEU A 93 5.13 4.24 1.17
CA LEU A 93 4.12 5.08 1.78
C LEU A 93 2.98 5.33 0.79
N TRP A 94 1.76 5.14 1.28
CA TRP A 94 0.52 5.55 0.63
C TRP A 94 -0.13 6.60 1.52
N ALA A 95 -0.22 7.83 1.03
CA ALA A 95 -0.81 8.95 1.75
C ALA A 95 -1.86 9.63 0.87
N GLY A 96 -3.04 9.88 1.41
CA GLY A 96 -4.07 10.62 0.69
C GLY A 96 -5.30 10.88 1.52
N HIS A 97 -6.37 11.28 0.87
CA HIS A 97 -7.69 11.36 1.50
C HIS A 97 -8.50 10.10 1.16
N GLY A 98 -9.38 9.69 2.08
CA GLY A 98 -10.20 8.50 1.91
C GLY A 98 -11.27 8.62 0.83
N GLY A 99 -12.04 7.54 0.65
CA GLY A 99 -12.96 7.36 -0.47
C GLY A 99 -12.31 6.82 -1.74
N GLY A 100 -10.98 6.70 -1.78
CA GLY A 100 -10.26 6.04 -2.86
C GLY A 100 -10.48 4.53 -2.90
N VAL A 101 -10.48 3.97 -4.10
CA VAL A 101 -10.52 2.52 -4.35
C VAL A 101 -9.30 2.12 -5.16
N THR A 102 -8.55 1.14 -4.66
CA THR A 102 -7.57 0.40 -5.45
C THR A 102 -8.28 -0.82 -6.03
N PRO A 103 -8.38 -0.95 -7.37
CA PRO A 103 -9.04 -2.08 -8.02
C PRO A 103 -8.45 -3.43 -7.60
N CYS A 104 -9.21 -4.50 -7.79
CA CYS A 104 -8.79 -5.84 -7.39
C CYS A 104 -7.55 -6.28 -8.18
N HIS A 105 -6.48 -6.61 -7.48
CA HIS A 105 -5.21 -7.05 -8.06
C HIS A 105 -4.49 -8.02 -7.12
N TYR A 106 -3.40 -8.60 -7.58
CA TYR A 106 -2.49 -9.35 -6.72
C TYR A 106 -1.08 -8.79 -6.77
N ASP A 107 -0.34 -9.06 -5.69
CA ASP A 107 1.10 -8.81 -5.61
C ASP A 107 1.89 -10.11 -5.84
N ALA A 108 2.99 -10.03 -6.59
CA ALA A 108 3.87 -11.17 -6.82
C ALA A 108 4.74 -11.55 -5.62
N LEU A 109 4.86 -10.62 -4.65
CA LEU A 109 5.60 -10.77 -3.40
C LEU A 109 4.61 -10.82 -2.21
N HIS A 110 5.09 -11.29 -1.06
CA HIS A 110 4.34 -11.11 0.18
C HIS A 110 4.33 -9.62 0.54
N ASN A 111 3.24 -9.16 1.14
CA ASN A 111 3.08 -7.76 1.51
C ASN A 111 2.57 -7.66 2.95
N PHE A 112 3.17 -6.79 3.74
CA PHE A 112 2.59 -6.35 5.01
C PHE A 112 2.04 -4.94 4.83
N LEU A 113 0.73 -4.79 4.95
CA LEU A 113 0.05 -3.50 4.91
C LEU A 113 -0.19 -3.03 6.34
N ALA A 114 0.54 -2.02 6.79
CA ALA A 114 0.40 -1.39 8.10
C ALA A 114 -0.40 -0.10 7.99
N GLN A 115 -1.49 0.04 8.73
CA GLN A 115 -2.33 1.24 8.72
C GLN A 115 -1.89 2.22 9.81
N LEU A 116 -1.68 3.48 9.42
CA LEU A 116 -1.24 4.55 10.33
C LEU A 116 -2.36 5.54 10.65
N ARG A 117 -3.17 5.94 9.66
CA ARG A 117 -4.29 6.87 9.82
C ARG A 117 -5.49 6.50 8.97
N GLY A 118 -6.70 6.75 9.44
CA GLY A 118 -7.93 6.31 8.78
C GLY A 118 -8.07 4.79 8.76
N SER A 119 -9.09 4.26 8.11
CA SER A 119 -9.28 2.81 7.95
C SER A 119 -9.42 2.39 6.49
N LYS A 120 -9.16 1.12 6.23
CA LYS A 120 -9.32 0.51 4.91
C LYS A 120 -10.19 -0.72 5.01
N ARG A 121 -11.21 -0.81 4.16
CA ARG A 121 -11.97 -2.04 3.93
C ARG A 121 -11.30 -2.83 2.82
N LEU A 122 -11.02 -4.10 3.08
CA LEU A 122 -10.38 -4.99 2.12
C LEU A 122 -11.30 -6.16 1.77
N LEU A 123 -11.30 -6.52 0.49
CA LEU A 123 -11.76 -7.83 0.02
C LEU A 123 -10.53 -8.65 -0.31
N LEU A 124 -10.43 -9.87 0.20
CA LEU A 124 -9.32 -10.79 -0.01
C LEU A 124 -9.84 -12.07 -0.65
N LEU A 125 -9.30 -12.45 -1.80
CA LEU A 125 -9.63 -13.70 -2.48
C LEU A 125 -8.37 -14.55 -2.66
N PRO A 126 -8.42 -15.85 -2.34
CA PRO A 126 -7.27 -16.72 -2.53
C PRO A 126 -6.96 -16.89 -4.04
N PRO A 127 -5.72 -17.30 -4.39
CA PRO A 127 -5.34 -17.55 -5.79
C PRO A 127 -6.26 -18.55 -6.51
N SER A 128 -6.94 -19.45 -5.78
CA SER A 128 -7.92 -20.38 -6.36
C SER A 128 -9.13 -19.69 -6.99
N GLU A 129 -9.42 -18.43 -6.64
CA GLU A 129 -10.51 -17.63 -7.20
C GLU A 129 -10.09 -16.90 -8.49
N SER A 130 -8.82 -16.97 -8.91
CA SER A 130 -8.29 -16.18 -10.06
C SER A 130 -9.14 -16.26 -11.31
N TYR A 131 -9.59 -17.46 -11.71
CA TYR A 131 -10.40 -17.63 -12.92
C TYR A 131 -11.72 -16.83 -12.86
N ARG A 132 -12.29 -16.64 -11.66
CA ARG A 132 -13.55 -15.92 -11.45
C ARG A 132 -13.37 -14.40 -11.45
N LEU A 133 -12.12 -13.94 -11.34
CA LEU A 133 -11.74 -12.53 -11.34
C LEU A 133 -11.36 -12.01 -12.73
N TYR A 134 -11.28 -12.90 -13.73
CA TYR A 134 -10.96 -12.55 -15.11
C TYR A 134 -9.67 -11.72 -15.20
N PRO A 135 -8.49 -12.29 -14.86
CA PRO A 135 -7.23 -11.56 -14.93
C PRO A 135 -6.98 -11.06 -16.35
N TYR A 136 -6.32 -9.91 -16.47
CA TYR A 136 -5.81 -9.49 -17.77
C TYR A 136 -4.81 -10.50 -18.34
N PRO A 137 -4.66 -10.60 -19.67
CA PRO A 137 -3.68 -11.50 -20.29
C PRO A 137 -2.25 -11.21 -19.82
N VAL A 138 -1.43 -12.26 -19.72
CA VAL A 138 0.00 -12.13 -19.37
C VAL A 138 0.71 -11.20 -20.35
N GLY A 139 1.49 -10.25 -19.82
CA GLY A 139 2.18 -9.23 -20.62
C GLY A 139 1.34 -8.00 -20.97
N HIS A 140 0.06 -7.98 -20.59
CA HIS A 140 -0.74 -6.76 -20.58
C HIS A 140 -0.21 -5.79 -19.49
N PRO A 141 -0.27 -4.46 -19.67
CA PRO A 141 0.16 -3.50 -18.64
C PRO A 141 -0.57 -3.63 -17.28
N MET A 142 -1.72 -4.30 -17.27
CA MET A 142 -2.56 -4.55 -16.10
C MET A 142 -2.61 -6.05 -15.75
N ASP A 143 -1.61 -6.85 -16.13
CA ASP A 143 -1.63 -8.33 -16.01
C ASP A 143 -1.88 -8.86 -14.59
N ASN A 144 -1.61 -8.06 -13.56
CA ASN A 144 -1.87 -8.40 -12.17
C ASN A 144 -3.23 -7.91 -11.64
N PHE A 145 -4.05 -7.27 -12.48
CA PHE A 145 -5.39 -6.79 -12.14
C PHE A 145 -6.49 -7.73 -12.62
N ALA A 146 -7.62 -7.67 -11.93
CA ALA A 146 -8.88 -8.27 -12.37
C ALA A 146 -9.53 -7.35 -13.40
N MET A 147 -10.06 -7.93 -14.48
CA MET A 147 -10.96 -7.21 -15.39
C MET A 147 -12.35 -7.04 -14.78
N ALA A 148 -12.74 -7.94 -13.87
CA ALA A 148 -13.98 -7.85 -13.15
C ALA A 148 -13.96 -6.65 -12.17
N ASP A 149 -14.99 -5.81 -12.23
CA ASP A 149 -15.20 -4.76 -11.24
C ASP A 149 -15.93 -5.34 -10.01
N LEU A 150 -15.30 -5.25 -8.84
CA LEU A 150 -15.85 -5.72 -7.57
C LEU A 150 -16.69 -4.63 -6.87
N CYS A 151 -16.60 -3.37 -7.29
CA CYS A 151 -17.48 -2.30 -6.88
C CYS A 151 -18.83 -2.40 -7.57
N GLU A 152 -18.81 -2.56 -8.90
CA GLU A 152 -20.00 -2.63 -9.73
C GLU A 152 -19.97 -3.84 -10.68
N PRO A 153 -20.25 -5.06 -10.17
CA PRO A 153 -20.19 -6.29 -10.95
C PRO A 153 -21.14 -6.33 -12.16
N ASP A 154 -20.59 -6.43 -13.37
CA ASP A 154 -21.34 -6.82 -14.57
C ASP A 154 -21.25 -8.34 -14.80
N LEU A 155 -22.23 -9.08 -14.25
CA LEU A 155 -22.30 -10.53 -14.37
C LEU A 155 -22.68 -11.03 -15.77
N ARG A 156 -23.04 -10.13 -16.70
CA ARG A 156 -23.26 -10.54 -18.11
C ARG A 156 -21.92 -10.78 -18.81
N THR A 157 -20.92 -9.96 -18.51
CA THR A 157 -19.56 -10.06 -19.09
C THR A 157 -18.62 -10.88 -18.21
N THR A 158 -18.84 -10.89 -16.89
CA THR A 158 -18.03 -11.63 -15.91
C THR A 158 -18.85 -12.63 -15.07
N PRO A 159 -19.61 -13.55 -15.69
CA PRO A 159 -20.56 -14.43 -14.97
C PRO A 159 -19.94 -15.31 -13.89
N ALA A 160 -18.67 -15.70 -14.02
CA ALA A 160 -17.99 -16.54 -13.03
C ALA A 160 -17.77 -15.81 -11.69
N LEU A 161 -17.80 -14.47 -11.67
CA LEU A 161 -17.66 -13.67 -10.45
C LEU A 161 -18.80 -13.92 -9.46
N ALA A 162 -19.99 -14.32 -9.94
CA ALA A 162 -21.14 -14.65 -9.09
C ALA A 162 -20.85 -15.80 -8.11
N ALA A 163 -19.88 -16.66 -8.43
CA ALA A 163 -19.46 -17.77 -7.58
C ALA A 163 -18.22 -17.44 -6.73
N ALA A 164 -17.65 -16.23 -6.86
CA ALA A 164 -16.43 -15.86 -6.17
C ALA A 164 -16.65 -15.74 -4.66
N ARG A 165 -15.65 -16.16 -3.88
CA ARG A 165 -15.69 -16.04 -2.41
C ARG A 165 -14.56 -15.17 -1.91
N ALA A 166 -14.92 -14.07 -1.25
CA ALA A 166 -13.98 -13.15 -0.62
C ALA A 166 -14.09 -13.24 0.90
N LEU A 167 -12.96 -13.10 1.57
CA LEU A 167 -12.91 -12.66 2.95
C LEU A 167 -12.95 -11.13 2.96
N GLU A 168 -13.68 -10.57 3.91
CA GLU A 168 -13.77 -9.13 4.09
C GLU A 168 -13.24 -8.76 5.46
N GLY A 169 -12.50 -7.67 5.53
CA GLY A 169 -12.02 -7.11 6.79
C GLY A 169 -11.88 -5.59 6.71
N GLU A 170 -11.89 -4.96 7.87
CA GLU A 170 -11.51 -3.56 8.02
C GLU A 170 -10.17 -3.51 8.76
N LEU A 171 -9.26 -2.68 8.25
CA LEU A 171 -7.92 -2.45 8.80
C LEU A 171 -7.88 -1.06 9.42
N HIS A 172 -7.59 -1.00 10.71
CA HIS A 172 -7.59 0.21 11.54
C HIS A 172 -6.16 0.66 11.90
N PRO A 173 -5.97 1.92 12.34
CA PRO A 173 -4.67 2.42 12.77
C PRO A 173 -4.01 1.52 13.83
N GLY A 174 -2.74 1.20 13.62
CA GLY A 174 -1.95 0.31 14.49
C GLY A 174 -2.03 -1.17 14.12
N GLU A 175 -2.92 -1.55 13.20
CA GLU A 175 -3.03 -2.92 12.72
C GLU A 175 -2.15 -3.17 11.49
N VAL A 176 -1.71 -4.43 11.35
CA VAL A 176 -0.92 -4.90 10.22
C VAL A 176 -1.63 -6.09 9.59
N LEU A 177 -1.97 -5.96 8.31
CA LEU A 177 -2.47 -7.06 7.52
C LEU A 177 -1.33 -7.72 6.77
N TRP A 178 -1.18 -9.02 6.98
CA TRP A 178 -0.36 -9.85 6.11
C TRP A 178 -1.16 -10.27 4.86
N LEU A 179 -0.67 -9.88 3.69
CA LEU A 179 -1.16 -10.27 2.37
C LEU A 179 -0.20 -11.30 1.79
N PRO A 180 -0.59 -12.59 1.74
CA PRO A 180 0.26 -13.60 1.13
C PRO A 180 0.37 -13.34 -0.38
N ARG A 181 1.53 -13.67 -0.96
CA ARG A 181 1.75 -13.54 -2.40
C ARG A 181 0.61 -14.16 -3.21
N TYR A 182 0.31 -13.54 -4.34
CA TYR A 182 -0.77 -13.92 -5.27
C TYR A 182 -2.18 -13.89 -4.69
N HIS A 183 -2.38 -13.47 -3.44
CA HIS A 183 -3.73 -13.21 -2.96
C HIS A 183 -4.27 -11.95 -3.62
N TRP A 184 -5.45 -12.11 -4.21
CA TRP A 184 -6.18 -11.03 -4.80
C TRP A 184 -6.75 -10.15 -3.70
N HIS A 185 -6.63 -8.85 -3.88
CA HIS A 185 -7.15 -7.90 -2.91
C HIS A 185 -7.68 -6.63 -3.58
N GLN A 186 -8.85 -6.18 -3.11
CA GLN A 186 -9.38 -4.84 -3.37
C GLN A 186 -9.25 -4.03 -2.08
N VAL A 187 -8.86 -2.76 -2.19
CA VAL A 187 -8.70 -1.87 -1.05
C VAL A 187 -9.60 -0.66 -1.23
N ARG A 188 -10.46 -0.38 -0.25
CA ARG A 188 -11.29 0.83 -0.20
C ARG A 188 -10.95 1.63 1.04
N GLN A 189 -10.66 2.91 0.87
CA GLN A 189 -10.35 3.79 2.00
C GLN A 189 -11.67 4.35 2.56
N ALA A 190 -11.87 4.25 3.87
CA ALA A 190 -13.01 4.86 4.54
C ALA A 190 -12.86 6.38 4.64
N GLY A 191 -13.98 7.10 4.81
CA GLY A 191 -14.01 8.54 5.07
C GLY A 191 -13.55 9.39 3.89
N ALA A 192 -14.49 9.88 3.06
CA ALA A 192 -14.18 10.60 1.82
C ALA A 192 -13.39 11.92 1.99
N SER A 193 -13.24 12.41 3.22
CA SER A 193 -12.49 13.64 3.54
C SER A 193 -11.47 13.43 4.67
N ASP A 194 -11.34 12.21 5.17
CA ASP A 194 -10.40 11.89 6.23
C ASP A 194 -9.05 11.52 5.63
N GLU A 195 -7.96 11.85 6.31
CA GLU A 195 -6.63 11.39 5.89
C GLU A 195 -6.51 9.87 6.04
N ASN A 196 -5.97 9.22 5.01
CA ASN A 196 -5.66 7.81 4.99
C ASN A 196 -4.16 7.62 4.74
N LEU A 197 -3.48 6.98 5.69
CA LEU A 197 -2.04 6.78 5.67
C LEU A 197 -1.70 5.32 5.96
N SER A 198 -0.87 4.70 5.12
CA SER A 198 -0.45 3.32 5.30
C SER A 198 0.93 3.05 4.71
N LEU A 199 1.57 1.99 5.19
CA LEU A 199 2.84 1.49 4.68
C LEU A 199 2.68 0.08 4.13
N ASN A 200 3.21 -0.16 2.94
CA ASN A 200 3.41 -1.51 2.41
C ASN A 200 4.86 -1.93 2.58
N PHE A 201 5.05 -3.20 2.92
CA PHE A 201 6.36 -3.84 2.97
C PHE A 201 6.34 -5.09 2.08
N TRP A 202 6.89 -4.98 0.88
CA TRP A 202 7.04 -6.14 0.01
C TRP A 202 8.31 -6.92 0.33
N VAL A 203 8.12 -8.21 0.56
CA VAL A 203 9.15 -9.09 1.11
C VAL A 203 9.25 -10.42 0.36
N GLY A 204 10.44 -11.02 0.43
CA GLY A 204 10.76 -12.29 -0.22
C GLY A 204 11.18 -12.16 -1.68
N GLU A 205 11.22 -13.30 -2.37
CA GLU A 205 11.67 -13.42 -3.75
C GLU A 205 10.62 -14.08 -4.63
N LYS A 206 10.60 -13.69 -5.91
CA LYS A 206 9.73 -14.34 -6.90
C LYS A 206 10.12 -15.81 -7.01
N GLY A 207 9.20 -16.71 -6.63
CA GLY A 207 9.37 -18.16 -6.80
C GLY A 207 9.56 -18.96 -5.51
N THR A 208 9.68 -18.32 -4.34
CA THR A 208 9.81 -19.02 -3.05
C THR A 208 8.44 -19.33 -2.42
N THR A 209 8.12 -20.61 -2.19
CA THR A 209 6.84 -21.05 -1.61
C THR A 209 6.89 -21.26 -0.09
N GLU A 210 8.08 -21.20 0.52
CA GLU A 210 8.27 -21.58 1.93
C GLU A 210 7.83 -20.52 2.94
N PHE A 211 7.55 -19.29 2.52
CA PHE A 211 7.20 -18.20 3.43
C PHE A 211 6.03 -18.55 4.38
N ALA A 212 4.98 -19.20 3.88
CA ALA A 212 3.82 -19.55 4.69
C ALA A 212 4.10 -20.67 5.71
N SER A 213 5.10 -21.53 5.46
CA SER A 213 5.61 -22.45 6.48
C SER A 213 6.45 -21.70 7.50
N THR A 214 7.32 -20.78 7.07
CA THR A 214 8.21 -20.03 7.97
C THR A 214 7.42 -19.18 8.97
N VAL A 215 6.42 -18.41 8.51
CA VAL A 215 5.52 -17.63 9.39
C VAL A 215 4.79 -18.50 10.41
N ARG A 216 4.33 -19.70 10.02
CA ARG A 216 3.62 -20.60 10.93
C ARG A 216 4.53 -21.21 11.99
N SER A 217 5.79 -21.44 11.66
CA SER A 217 6.81 -21.94 12.58
C SER A 217 7.56 -20.84 13.34
N ALA A 218 7.35 -19.57 12.95
CA ALA A 218 7.97 -18.42 13.57
C ALA A 218 7.63 -18.41 15.08
N PRO A 219 8.62 -18.32 15.97
CA PRO A 219 8.34 -18.20 17.40
C PRO A 219 7.54 -16.92 17.62
N LEU A 220 6.28 -17.05 18.07
CA LEU A 220 5.44 -15.94 18.49
C LEU A 220 6.12 -15.28 19.70
N ARG A 221 6.91 -14.25 19.47
CA ARG A 221 7.40 -13.38 20.54
C ARG A 221 6.33 -12.32 20.78
N PRO A 222 5.88 -12.10 22.03
CA PRO A 222 4.99 -11.00 22.32
C PRO A 222 5.66 -9.69 21.87
N PRO A 223 4.89 -8.74 21.29
CA PRO A 223 5.45 -7.46 20.91
C PRO A 223 6.11 -6.80 22.12
N PRO A 224 7.25 -6.11 21.94
CA PRO A 224 7.89 -5.40 23.04
C PRO A 224 6.88 -4.42 23.64
N GLN A 225 6.79 -4.39 24.98
CA GLN A 225 5.95 -3.43 25.70
C GLN A 225 6.31 -2.01 25.24
N PRO A 226 5.32 -1.15 24.94
CA PRO A 226 5.61 0.23 24.58
C PRO A 226 6.40 0.89 25.72
N PRO A 227 7.32 1.82 25.40
CA PRO A 227 8.06 2.53 26.43
C PRO A 227 7.07 3.21 27.39
N PRO A 228 7.34 3.22 28.71
CA PRO A 228 6.46 3.87 29.67
C PRO A 228 6.27 5.32 29.25
N ARG A 229 5.02 5.77 29.13
CA ARG A 229 4.70 7.18 28.89
C ARG A 229 5.43 7.99 29.95
N ARG A 230 6.30 8.92 29.52
CA ARG A 230 6.83 9.94 30.42
C ARG A 230 5.63 10.65 31.03
N GLN A 231 5.36 10.40 32.31
CA GLN A 231 4.48 11.26 33.08
C GLN A 231 5.16 12.63 33.03
N GLY A 232 4.52 13.59 32.36
CA GLY A 232 4.96 14.97 32.41
C GLY A 232 5.00 15.36 33.87
N GLY A 233 6.21 15.63 34.37
CA GLY A 233 6.39 16.24 35.67
C GLY A 233 5.62 17.55 35.67
N GLY A 234 4.57 17.61 36.47
CA GLY A 234 4.13 18.89 36.99
C GLY A 234 5.26 19.41 37.86
N GLU A 235 5.78 20.58 37.51
CA GLU A 235 6.51 21.41 38.45
C GLU A 235 5.74 22.72 38.59
N GLU A 236 5.57 23.08 39.86
CA GLU A 236 4.93 24.26 40.43
C GLU A 236 5.59 25.58 40.00
#